data_AF-A0A6P0WUL9-F1
#
_entry.id   AF-A0A6P0WUL9-F1
#
_cell.length_a   1.000
_cell.length_b   1.000
_cell.length_c   1.000
_cell.angle_alpha   90.00
_cell.angle_beta   90.00
_cell.angle_gamma   90.00
#
_symmetry.space_group_name_H-M   'P 1'
#
loop_
_entity.id
_entity.type
_entity.pdbx_description
1 polymer ?
#
loop_
_entity_poly.entity_id
_entity_poly.type
_entity_poly.pdbx_seq_one_letter_code
_entity_poly.pdbx_strand_id
1 'polypeptide(L)' 'TRVVDVHISRLRAKLEDDPSNPELILTARGTGYLFQRIIEPGEE' A
#
# COMPACT_ATOMS: atom_id res chain seq x y z
N THR A 1 11.64 -12.33 -2.13
CA THR A 1 11.06 -11.36 -1.18
C THR A 1 11.68 -9.98 -1.33
N ARG A 2 13.00 -9.80 -1.20
CA ARG A 2 13.66 -8.47 -1.26
C ARG A 2 13.33 -7.60 -2.49
N VAL A 3 13.16 -8.22 -3.67
CA VAL A 3 12.77 -7.49 -4.89
C VAL A 3 11.34 -6.94 -4.78
N VAL A 4 10.40 -7.71 -4.23
CA VAL A 4 9.01 -7.27 -4.02
C VAL A 4 9.00 -6.07 -3.07
N ASP A 5 9.71 -6.17 -1.96
CA ASP A 5 9.79 -5.11 -0.94
C ASP A 5 10.33 -3.79 -1.53
N VAL A 6 11.34 -3.88 -2.42
CA VAL A 6 11.87 -2.71 -3.15
C VAL A 6 10.82 -2.08 -4.06
N HIS A 7 10.06 -2.89 -4.79
CA HIS A 7 9.01 -2.37 -5.67
C HIS A 7 7.85 -1.78 -4.86
N ILE A 8 7.45 -2.41 -3.75
CA ILE A 8 6.43 -1.89 -2.85
C ILE A 8 6.86 -0.55 -2.23
N SER A 9 8.11 -0.43 -1.80
CA SER A 9 8.64 0.84 -1.28
C SER A 9 8.58 1.95 -2.34
N ARG A 10 8.96 1.65 -3.59
CA ARG A 10 8.87 2.60 -4.71
C ARG A 10 7.44 2.97 -5.08
N LEU A 11 6.50 2.03 -4.96
CA LEU A 11 5.08 2.29 -5.19
C LEU A 11 4.52 3.19 -4.11
N ARG A 12 4.79 2.91 -2.83
CA ARG A 12 4.37 3.76 -1.71
C ARG A 12 4.90 5.19 -1.84
N ALA A 13 6.16 5.34 -2.22
CA ALA A 13 6.76 6.66 -2.49
C ALA A 13 6.09 7.47 -3.62
N LYS A 14 5.29 6.83 -4.49
CA LYS A 14 4.60 7.48 -5.60
C LYS A 14 3.10 7.66 -5.37
N LEU A 15 2.49 6.81 -4.55
CA LEU A 15 1.05 6.71 -4.40
C LEU A 15 0.55 7.23 -3.05
N GLU A 16 1.37 7.17 -2.01
CA GLU A 16 1.01 7.56 -0.65
C GLU A 16 1.54 8.95 -0.34
N ASP A 17 0.80 9.72 0.45
CA ASP A 17 1.27 11.01 0.97
C ASP A 17 2.39 10.82 2.01
N ASP A 18 2.25 9.82 2.90
CA ASP A 18 3.30 9.37 3.80
C ASP A 18 3.63 7.87 3.58
N PRO A 19 4.74 7.54 2.89
CA PRO A 19 5.16 6.16 2.67
C PRO A 19 5.46 5.35 3.94
N SER A 20 5.69 6.03 5.08
CA SER A 20 5.95 5.41 6.38
C SER A 20 4.67 4.97 7.07
N ASN A 21 3.55 5.64 6.76
CA ASN A 21 2.22 5.32 7.23
C ASN A 21 1.28 5.11 6.02
N PRO A 22 1.45 3.99 5.28
CA PRO A 22 0.74 3.77 4.03
C PRO A 22 -0.75 3.50 4.27
N GLU A 23 -1.62 4.07 3.44
CA GLU A 23 -3.07 3.88 3.47
C GLU A 23 -3.57 3.02 2.30
N LEU A 24 -2.87 3.03 1.16
CA LEU A 24 -3.26 2.25 -0.01
C LEU A 24 -2.63 0.85 -0.03
N ILE A 25 -1.33 0.75 0.20
CA ILE A 25 -0.61 -0.53 0.17
C ILE A 25 -0.24 -0.95 1.60
N LEU A 26 -1.04 -1.83 2.20
CA LEU A 26 -0.86 -2.30 3.58
C LEU A 26 0.02 -3.55 3.66
N THR A 27 0.79 -3.68 4.74
CA THR A 27 1.57 -4.88 5.01
C THR A 27 0.73 -5.93 5.74
N ALA A 28 0.45 -7.06 5.09
CA ALA A 28 -0.15 -8.23 5.71
C ALA A 28 0.95 -9.16 6.25
N ARG A 29 1.29 -9.01 7.54
CA ARG A 29 2.37 -9.77 8.18
C ARG A 29 2.16 -11.28 8.01
N GLY A 30 3.18 -11.99 7.53
CA GLY A 30 3.14 -13.44 7.28
C GLY A 30 2.55 -13.83 5.91
N THR A 31 1.95 -12.89 5.17
CA THR A 31 1.28 -13.16 3.89
C THR A 31 1.83 -12.32 2.74
N GLY A 32 2.16 -11.04 3.00
CA GLY A 32 2.68 -10.12 1.98
C GLY A 32 2.08 -8.72 2.10
N TYR A 33 1.45 -8.25 1.03
CA TYR A 33 0.89 -6.90 0.91
C TYR A 33 -0.56 -6.94 0.41
N LEU A 34 -1.36 -5.99 0.85
CA LEU A 34 -2.76 -5.81 0.46
C LEU A 34 -2.95 -4.42 -0.15
N PHE A 35 -3.83 -4.32 -1.14
CA PHE A 35 -4.24 -3.05 -1.72
C PHE A 35 -5.62 -2.67 -1.20
N GLN A 36 -5.74 -1.51 -0.57
CA GLN A 36 -7.00 -0.98 -0.07
C GLN A 36 -7.84 -0.45 -1.23
N ARG A 37 -9.14 -0.80 -1.23
CA ARG A 37 -10.09 -0.22 -2.18
C ARG A 37 -10.32 1.24 -1.81
N ILE A 38 -10.12 2.14 -2.77
CA ILE A 38 -10.56 3.53 -2.63
C ILE A 38 -12.08 3.50 -2.74
N ILE A 39 -12.76 3.80 -1.64
CA ILE A 39 -14.20 4.03 -1.63
C ILE A 39 -14.36 5.53 -1.66
N GLU A 40 -14.97 6.06 -2.73
CA GLU A 40 -15.32 7.47 -2.76
C GLU A 40 -16.43 7.72 -1.72
N PRO A 41 -16.33 8.80 -0.92
CA PRO A 41 -17.36 9.13 0.06
C PRO A 41 -18.66 9.49 -0.68
N GLY A 42 -19.53 8.50 -0.87
CA GLY A 42 -20.76 8.64 -1.64
C GLY A 42 -21.28 7.35 -2.30
N GLU A 43 -20.47 6.29 -2.39
CA GLU A 43 -20.94 4.96 -2.80
C GLU A 43 -21.38 4.14 -1.57
N GLU A 44 -22.65 4.27 -1.16
CA GLU A 44 -23.37 3.26 -0.35
C GLU A 44 -24.46 2.58 -1.19
#